data_AF-A0A2H1IQG0-F1
#
_entry.id   AF-A0A2H1IQG0-F1
#
_cell.length_a   1.000
_cell.length_b   1.000
_cell.length_c   1.000
_cell.angle_alpha   90.00
_cell.angle_beta   90.00
_cell.angle_gamma   90.00
#
_symmetry.space_group_name_H-M   'P 1'
#
loop_
_entity.id
_entity.type
_entity.pdbx_description
1 polymer ?
#
loop_
_entity_poly.entity_id
_entity_poly.type
_entity_poly.pdbx_seq_one_letter_code
_entity_poly.pdbx_strand_id
1 'polypeptide(L)'
;MWEIVGILFGIALICWLVAKFLKTSSLQQPVDAAALDTSDLTKSSASATSDTWLSKEEADSELVRDSAKTLAFRVERRDGEFRFVSEESGKQPSPGNLALARLGILYLNVRGWKNYPAARLKVGDRIHLRREPGNKSDPNAIAVAHPGSKHIYGYVNKGFARRLAKPLDAGEEFVGVVMGREGITIAILPVDVAEELDL
;
A
#
# COMPACT_ATOMS: atom_id res chain seq x y z
N MET A 1 -20.68 -6.16 47.72
CA MET A 1 -20.19 -6.22 46.33
C MET A 1 -20.39 -4.91 45.55
N TRP A 2 -20.60 -3.76 46.23
CA TRP A 2 -20.71 -2.43 45.58
C TRP A 2 -19.51 -1.52 45.83
N GLU A 3 -18.69 -1.80 46.84
CA GLU A 3 -17.50 -1.02 47.21
C GLU A 3 -16.37 -1.08 46.16
N ILE A 4 -16.19 -2.22 45.48
CA ILE A 4 -15.08 -2.42 44.51
C ILE A 4 -15.35 -1.70 43.18
N VAL A 5 -16.62 -1.54 42.81
CA VAL A 5 -17.02 -0.86 41.57
C VAL A 5 -16.80 0.65 41.68
N GLY A 6 -16.99 1.24 42.87
CA GLY A 6 -16.77 2.67 43.11
C GLY A 6 -15.30 3.09 42.97
N ILE A 7 -14.36 2.24 43.40
CA ILE A 7 -12.92 2.54 43.36
C ILE A 7 -12.38 2.52 41.91
N LEU A 8 -12.84 1.58 41.08
CA LEU A 8 -12.44 1.50 39.67
C LEU A 8 -12.95 2.70 38.85
N PHE A 9 -14.17 3.19 39.12
CA PHE A 9 -14.68 4.41 38.48
C PHE A 9 -13.94 5.67 38.92
N GLY A 10 -13.50 5.75 40.19
CA GLY A 10 -12.68 6.85 40.69
C GLY A 10 -11.32 6.95 39.99
N ILE A 11 -10.63 5.82 39.77
CA ILE A 11 -9.33 5.78 39.08
C ILE A 11 -9.48 6.19 37.60
N ALA A 12 -10.52 5.71 36.91
CA ALA A 12 -10.78 6.08 35.52
C ALA A 12 -11.08 7.58 35.35
N LEU A 13 -11.79 8.20 36.31
CA LEU A 13 -12.09 9.63 36.31
C LEU A 13 -10.82 10.48 36.54
N ILE A 14 -9.92 10.03 37.43
CA ILE A 14 -8.63 10.69 37.68
C ILE A 14 -7.73 10.59 36.44
N CYS A 15 -7.64 9.42 35.80
CA CYS A 15 -6.87 9.25 34.56
C CYS A 15 -7.41 10.13 33.42
N TRP A 16 -8.74 10.31 33.32
CA TRP A 16 -9.35 11.18 32.32
C TRP A 16 -9.10 12.68 32.60
N LEU A 17 -9.14 13.11 33.86
CA LEU A 17 -8.85 14.50 34.25
C LEU A 17 -7.37 14.86 34.05
N VAL A 18 -6.44 13.96 34.36
CA VAL A 18 -4.99 14.15 34.10
C VAL A 18 -4.71 14.24 32.60
N ALA A 19 -5.36 13.42 31.77
CA ALA A 19 -5.22 13.48 30.31
C ALA A 19 -5.78 14.79 29.70
N LYS A 20 -6.81 15.39 30.32
CA LYS A 20 -7.33 16.70 29.92
C LYS A 20 -6.43 17.87 30.35
N PHE A 21 -5.78 17.77 31.50
CA PHE A 21 -4.88 18.81 31.99
C PHE A 21 -3.54 18.82 31.23
N LEU A 22 -3.02 17.64 30.83
CA LEU A 22 -1.81 17.53 30.00
C LEU A 22 -2.01 18.01 28.55
N LYS A 23 -3.26 18.18 28.10
CA LYS A 23 -3.59 18.68 26.76
C LYS A 23 -3.67 20.21 26.67
N THR A 24 -3.47 20.92 27.78
CA THR A 24 -3.57 22.39 27.86
C THR A 24 -2.30 23.05 28.37
N SER A 25 -1.13 22.52 27.99
CA SER A 25 0.17 23.20 28.18
C SER A 25 0.80 23.51 26.83
N SER A 26 0.07 24.26 26.00
CA SER A 26 0.67 25.15 25.00
C SER A 26 0.91 26.48 25.71
N LEU A 27 2.00 26.57 26.47
CA LEU A 27 2.48 27.85 26.97
C LEU A 27 3.38 28.47 25.90
N GLN A 28 2.84 29.50 25.25
CA GLN A 28 3.61 30.51 24.53
C GLN A 28 4.73 31.05 25.43
N GLN A 29 5.97 30.97 24.95
CA GLN A 29 7.05 31.81 25.45
C GLN A 29 7.15 33.10 24.62
N PRO A 30 7.50 34.22 25.26
CA PRO A 30 7.36 35.56 24.69
C PRO A 30 8.45 35.87 23.66
N VAL A 31 8.06 36.78 22.76
CA VAL A 31 8.89 37.44 21.77
C VAL A 31 9.91 38.35 22.45
N ASP A 32 11.19 38.01 22.34
CA ASP A 32 12.27 38.98 22.43
C ASP A 32 13.14 38.87 21.18
N ALA A 33 13.23 40.00 20.49
CA ALA A 33 13.95 40.18 19.24
C ALA A 33 15.46 40.13 19.48
N ALA A 34 16.12 39.13 18.91
CA ALA A 34 17.57 39.14 18.71
C ALA A 34 17.90 38.47 17.35
N ALA A 35 18.40 39.30 16.44
CA ALA A 35 19.12 39.01 15.20
C ALA A 35 18.93 37.64 14.53
N LEU A 36 18.19 37.63 13.42
CA LEU A 36 18.25 36.58 12.40
C LEU A 36 19.66 36.52 11.79
N ASP A 37 20.50 35.64 12.32
CA ASP A 37 21.63 35.09 11.59
C ASP A 37 21.08 34.10 10.54
N THR A 38 21.04 34.53 9.30
CA THR A 38 20.44 33.80 8.16
C THR A 38 21.40 32.78 7.54
N SER A 39 22.46 32.40 8.26
CA SER A 39 23.53 31.54 7.73
C SER A 39 23.29 30.02 7.89
N ASP A 40 22.18 29.57 8.52
CA ASP A 40 21.95 28.13 8.75
C ASP A 40 20.80 27.50 7.92
N LEU A 41 20.23 28.23 6.96
CA LEU A 41 19.21 27.70 6.03
C LEU A 41 19.77 26.99 4.78
N THR A 42 21.10 26.77 4.73
CA THR A 42 21.75 26.08 3.60
C THR A 42 22.35 24.72 3.97
N LYS A 43 22.03 24.18 5.15
CA LYS A 43 22.42 22.81 5.50
C LYS A 43 21.36 21.81 5.06
N SER A 44 21.43 21.51 3.76
CA SER A 44 21.35 20.14 3.24
C SER A 44 20.16 19.30 3.72
N SER A 45 19.04 19.41 3.02
CA SER A 45 18.06 18.32 2.91
C SER A 45 18.63 17.16 2.09
N ALA A 46 19.81 16.66 2.47
CA ALA A 46 20.28 15.37 2.02
C ALA A 46 19.22 14.36 2.47
N SER A 47 18.42 13.91 1.51
CA SER A 47 17.50 12.79 1.64
C SER A 47 18.26 11.70 2.40
N ALA A 48 17.82 11.37 3.61
CA ALA A 48 18.39 10.27 4.36
C ALA A 48 18.23 9.02 3.48
N THR A 49 19.33 8.56 2.88
CA THR A 49 19.32 7.43 1.96
C THR A 49 18.85 6.21 2.73
N SER A 50 17.68 5.69 2.37
CA SER A 50 17.17 4.47 2.97
C SER A 50 17.86 3.27 2.32
N ASP A 51 18.31 2.34 3.16
CA ASP A 51 18.86 1.05 2.70
C ASP A 51 17.74 0.07 2.27
N THR A 52 16.48 0.38 2.57
CA THR A 52 15.32 -0.47 2.26
C THR A 52 14.50 0.09 1.11
N TRP A 53 14.25 1.39 1.11
CA TRP A 53 13.29 2.02 0.22
C TRP A 53 13.97 2.84 -0.86
N LEU A 54 13.52 2.66 -2.09
CA LEU A 54 13.84 3.57 -3.18
C LEU A 54 13.17 4.93 -2.91
N SER A 55 13.96 6.00 -3.05
CA SER A 55 13.44 7.34 -3.31
C SER A 55 12.62 7.36 -4.60
N LYS A 56 11.96 8.49 -4.85
CA LYS A 56 11.16 8.63 -6.06
C LYS A 56 12.06 8.58 -7.30
N GLU A 57 13.20 9.25 -7.24
CA GLU A 57 14.18 9.36 -8.33
C GLU A 57 14.81 8.00 -8.62
N GLU A 58 15.28 7.29 -7.59
CA GLU A 58 15.82 5.92 -7.73
C GLU A 58 14.76 4.97 -8.33
N ALA A 59 13.51 5.02 -7.87
CA ALA A 59 12.47 4.15 -8.43
C ALA A 59 12.11 4.49 -9.88
N ASP A 60 12.14 5.78 -10.27
CA ASP A 60 11.89 6.20 -11.65
C ASP A 60 13.04 5.80 -12.59
N SER A 61 14.26 5.56 -12.07
CA SER A 61 15.40 5.05 -12.85
C SER A 61 15.57 3.53 -12.79
N GLU A 62 15.22 2.89 -11.68
CA GLU A 62 15.52 1.47 -11.42
C GLU A 62 14.33 0.54 -11.66
N LEU A 63 13.08 1.02 -11.51
CA LEU A 63 11.87 0.22 -11.75
C LEU A 63 11.32 0.48 -13.16
N VAL A 64 12.14 0.16 -14.15
CA VAL A 64 11.90 0.41 -15.58
C VAL A 64 12.19 -0.84 -16.41
N ARG A 65 11.94 -0.75 -17.72
CA ARG A 65 12.55 -1.64 -18.69
C ARG A 65 13.92 -1.07 -19.09
N ASP A 66 14.95 -1.92 -19.13
CA ASP A 66 16.31 -1.56 -19.53
C ASP A 66 16.44 -1.38 -21.06
N SER A 67 17.67 -1.21 -21.54
CA SER A 67 17.97 -1.06 -22.97
C SER A 67 17.62 -2.28 -23.84
N ALA A 68 17.59 -3.48 -23.26
CA ALA A 68 17.16 -4.72 -23.91
C ALA A 68 15.63 -4.90 -23.85
N LYS A 69 14.91 -3.94 -23.25
CA LYS A 69 13.47 -3.97 -22.97
C LYS A 69 13.07 -4.99 -21.91
N THR A 70 14.01 -5.48 -21.11
CA THR A 70 13.74 -6.37 -19.97
C THR A 70 13.55 -5.57 -18.68
N LEU A 71 12.77 -6.08 -17.74
CA LEU A 71 12.53 -5.44 -16.45
C LEU A 71 13.83 -5.39 -15.64
N ALA A 72 14.23 -4.20 -15.20
CA ALA A 72 15.44 -3.98 -14.38
C ALA A 72 15.19 -4.25 -12.87
N PHE A 73 14.19 -5.07 -12.57
CA PHE A 73 13.77 -5.44 -11.23
C PHE A 73 13.15 -6.83 -11.27
N ARG A 74 13.17 -7.52 -10.13
CA ARG A 74 12.64 -8.87 -9.98
C ARG A 74 11.63 -8.95 -8.85
N VAL A 75 10.96 -10.10 -8.76
CA VAL A 75 10.21 -10.47 -7.57
C VAL A 75 11.10 -11.30 -6.66
N GLU A 76 11.19 -10.92 -5.39
CA GLU A 76 11.94 -11.64 -4.37
C GLU A 76 11.04 -11.95 -3.17
N ARG A 77 11.23 -13.12 -2.56
CA ARG A 77 10.54 -13.49 -1.32
C ARG A 77 11.29 -12.90 -0.11
N ARG A 78 10.67 -11.95 0.60
CA ARG A 78 11.18 -11.32 1.83
C ARG A 78 10.15 -11.47 2.96
N ASP A 79 10.55 -11.98 4.11
CA ASP A 79 9.70 -12.19 5.30
C ASP A 79 8.40 -12.97 5.04
N GLY A 80 8.44 -13.86 4.03
CA GLY A 80 7.31 -14.67 3.60
C GLY A 80 6.35 -14.00 2.61
N GLU A 81 6.69 -12.81 2.11
CA GLU A 81 5.94 -12.03 1.12
C GLU A 81 6.73 -11.86 -0.17
N PHE A 82 6.03 -11.61 -1.28
CA PHE A 82 6.67 -11.21 -2.52
C PHE A 82 6.83 -9.69 -2.59
N ARG A 83 8.04 -9.25 -2.95
CA ARG A 83 8.43 -7.85 -3.08
C ARG A 83 9.04 -7.61 -4.45
N PHE A 84 8.68 -6.50 -5.07
CA PHE A 84 9.41 -5.99 -6.23
C PHE A 84 10.71 -5.35 -5.73
N VAL A 85 11.83 -5.78 -6.30
CA VAL A 85 13.17 -5.43 -5.84
C VAL A 85 14.01 -5.02 -7.04
N SER A 86 14.59 -3.82 -6.98
CA SER A 86 15.54 -3.34 -7.98
C SER A 86 16.71 -4.31 -8.13
N GLU A 87 17.13 -4.59 -9.36
CA GLU A 87 18.36 -5.35 -9.61
C GLU A 87 19.63 -4.56 -9.29
N GLU A 88 19.57 -3.23 -9.43
CA GLU A 88 20.73 -2.35 -9.20
C GLU A 88 21.00 -2.17 -7.70
N SER A 89 20.01 -1.73 -6.94
CA SER A 89 20.19 -1.37 -5.52
C SER A 89 19.74 -2.45 -4.53
N GLY A 90 18.93 -3.43 -4.97
CA GLY A 90 18.30 -4.39 -4.06
C GLY A 90 17.21 -3.78 -3.16
N LYS A 91 16.88 -2.50 -3.34
CA LYS A 91 15.82 -1.79 -2.60
C LYS A 91 14.46 -2.06 -3.24
N GLN A 92 13.41 -1.79 -2.46
CA GLN A 92 12.03 -1.92 -2.90
C GLN A 92 11.35 -0.54 -3.02
N PRO A 93 10.32 -0.37 -3.88
CA PRO A 93 9.64 0.90 -4.03
C PRO A 93 9.03 1.36 -2.71
N SER A 94 9.23 2.65 -2.38
CA SER A 94 8.54 3.29 -1.27
C SER A 94 7.01 3.21 -1.44
N PRO A 95 6.24 3.11 -0.34
CA PRO A 95 4.78 3.11 -0.42
C PRO A 95 4.26 4.33 -1.19
N GLY A 96 3.39 4.10 -2.17
CA GLY A 96 2.81 5.16 -3.00
C GLY A 96 3.67 5.60 -4.20
N ASN A 97 4.86 5.03 -4.39
CA ASN A 97 5.63 5.23 -5.60
C ASN A 97 4.85 4.75 -6.85
N LEU A 98 4.99 5.47 -7.98
CA LEU A 98 4.21 5.23 -9.20
C LEU A 98 4.97 4.46 -10.29
N ALA A 99 6.24 4.12 -10.12
CA ALA A 99 7.06 3.49 -11.15
C ALA A 99 6.47 2.16 -11.66
N LEU A 100 6.11 1.27 -10.74
CA LEU A 100 5.39 0.03 -11.09
C LEU A 100 4.10 0.29 -11.88
N ALA A 101 3.33 1.32 -11.48
CA ALA A 101 2.07 1.64 -12.13
C ALA A 101 2.22 2.24 -13.54
N ARG A 102 3.42 2.72 -13.91
CA ARG A 102 3.77 3.13 -15.29
C ARG A 102 4.06 1.93 -16.19
N LEU A 103 4.44 0.80 -15.60
CA LEU A 103 4.60 -0.50 -16.28
C LEU A 103 3.31 -1.33 -16.28
N GLY A 104 2.19 -0.76 -15.86
CA GLY A 104 0.90 -1.46 -15.76
C GLY A 104 0.76 -2.34 -14.51
N ILE A 105 1.77 -2.39 -13.63
CA ILE A 105 1.73 -3.17 -12.39
C ILE A 105 1.01 -2.36 -11.31
N LEU A 106 -0.15 -2.84 -10.88
CA LEU A 106 -0.92 -2.27 -9.79
C LEU A 106 -0.70 -3.10 -8.53
N TYR A 107 0.06 -2.55 -7.59
CA TYR A 107 0.32 -3.15 -6.28
C TYR A 107 -0.60 -2.52 -5.22
N LEU A 108 -1.49 -3.32 -4.61
CA LEU A 108 -2.55 -2.80 -3.76
C LEU A 108 -2.99 -3.78 -2.67
N ASN A 109 -3.67 -3.22 -1.66
CA ASN A 109 -4.49 -4.01 -0.75
C ASN A 109 -5.92 -4.11 -1.27
N VAL A 110 -6.45 -5.34 -1.30
CA VAL A 110 -7.87 -5.62 -1.51
C VAL A 110 -8.71 -4.80 -0.51
N ARG A 111 -9.82 -4.24 -0.96
CA ARG A 111 -10.73 -3.40 -0.16
C ARG A 111 -12.02 -4.14 0.16
N GLY A 112 -12.65 -3.77 1.27
CA GLY A 112 -13.91 -4.39 1.72
C GLY A 112 -13.77 -5.85 2.18
N TRP A 113 -12.55 -6.39 2.25
CA TRP A 113 -12.30 -7.81 2.57
C TRP A 113 -12.87 -8.25 3.92
N LYS A 114 -12.97 -7.33 4.89
CA LYS A 114 -13.57 -7.60 6.21
C LYS A 114 -15.05 -7.97 6.15
N ASN A 115 -15.73 -7.69 5.03
CA ASN A 115 -17.14 -8.01 4.83
C ASN A 115 -17.34 -9.39 4.19
N TYR A 116 -16.25 -10.13 3.94
CA TYR A 116 -16.25 -11.44 3.32
C TYR A 116 -15.57 -12.47 4.22
N PRO A 117 -15.90 -13.76 4.09
CA PRO A 117 -15.09 -14.82 4.69
C PRO A 117 -13.62 -14.71 4.27
N ALA A 118 -12.71 -15.10 5.16
CA ALA A 118 -11.29 -15.09 4.86
C ALA A 118 -11.00 -15.97 3.64
N ALA A 119 -10.31 -15.41 2.65
CA ALA A 119 -10.03 -16.09 1.39
C ALA A 119 -9.10 -17.31 1.53
N ARG A 120 -8.31 -17.36 2.63
CA ARG A 120 -7.30 -18.40 2.91
C ARG A 120 -6.30 -18.62 1.76
N LEU A 121 -5.99 -17.57 1.01
CA LEU A 121 -4.99 -17.57 -0.05
C LEU A 121 -3.58 -17.45 0.52
N LYS A 122 -2.61 -18.02 -0.19
CA LYS A 122 -1.18 -17.96 0.10
C LYS A 122 -0.47 -17.02 -0.87
N VAL A 123 0.70 -16.53 -0.46
CA VAL A 123 1.58 -15.75 -1.35
C VAL A 123 1.98 -16.59 -2.55
N GLY A 124 1.78 -16.03 -3.75
CA GLY A 124 1.96 -16.69 -5.04
C GLY A 124 0.67 -17.28 -5.62
N ASP A 125 -0.41 -17.39 -4.84
CA ASP A 125 -1.68 -17.84 -5.40
C ASP A 125 -2.21 -16.82 -6.41
N ARG A 126 -2.70 -17.32 -7.55
CA ARG A 126 -3.42 -16.48 -8.52
C ARG A 126 -4.77 -16.05 -7.96
N ILE A 127 -5.33 -14.99 -8.53
CA ILE A 127 -6.67 -14.48 -8.21
C ILE A 127 -7.43 -14.16 -9.50
N HIS A 128 -8.75 -14.12 -9.43
CA HIS A 128 -9.58 -13.69 -10.55
C HIS A 128 -10.12 -12.28 -10.33
N LEU A 129 -10.08 -11.47 -11.39
CA LEU A 129 -10.72 -10.16 -11.44
C LEU A 129 -12.06 -10.28 -12.14
N ARG A 130 -13.13 -9.83 -11.49
CA ARG A 130 -14.48 -9.89 -12.05
C ARG A 130 -15.10 -8.51 -12.13
N ARG A 131 -15.41 -8.08 -13.35
CA ARG A 131 -16.14 -6.84 -13.61
C ARG A 131 -17.57 -6.92 -13.09
N GLU A 132 -18.02 -5.84 -12.45
CA GLU A 132 -19.41 -5.67 -12.00
C GLU A 132 -19.97 -4.31 -12.47
N PRO A 133 -20.24 -4.13 -13.78
CA PRO A 133 -20.70 -2.86 -14.34
C PRO A 133 -22.05 -2.37 -13.79
N GLY A 134 -22.90 -3.29 -13.33
CA GLY A 134 -24.18 -3.00 -12.69
C GLY A 134 -24.09 -2.71 -11.18
N ASN A 135 -22.89 -2.62 -10.60
CA ASN A 135 -22.73 -2.37 -9.18
C ASN A 135 -23.26 -0.97 -8.81
N LYS A 136 -24.20 -0.91 -7.84
CA LYS A 136 -24.91 0.31 -7.44
C LYS A 136 -24.01 1.40 -6.85
N SER A 137 -22.83 1.05 -6.36
CA SER A 137 -21.91 1.98 -5.69
C SER A 137 -20.77 2.48 -6.57
N ASP A 138 -20.40 1.71 -7.60
CA ASP A 138 -19.34 2.06 -8.55
C ASP A 138 -19.49 1.24 -9.85
N PRO A 139 -19.82 1.86 -11.00
CA PRO A 139 -19.92 1.14 -12.28
C PRO A 139 -18.57 0.56 -12.76
N ASN A 140 -17.45 1.02 -12.19
CA ASN A 140 -16.12 0.47 -12.48
C ASN A 140 -15.75 -0.68 -11.53
N ALA A 141 -16.65 -1.13 -10.64
CA ALA A 141 -16.32 -2.12 -9.61
C ALA A 141 -15.67 -3.39 -10.19
N ILE A 142 -14.57 -3.79 -9.56
CA ILE A 142 -13.87 -5.04 -9.88
C ILE A 142 -13.78 -5.85 -8.60
N ALA A 143 -14.55 -6.93 -8.55
CA ALA A 143 -14.49 -7.90 -7.47
C ALA A 143 -13.22 -8.73 -7.61
N VAL A 144 -12.60 -9.03 -6.48
CA VAL A 144 -11.45 -9.93 -6.38
C VAL A 144 -11.98 -11.28 -5.88
N ALA A 145 -11.82 -12.31 -6.70
CA ALA A 145 -12.38 -13.62 -6.47
C ALA A 145 -11.31 -14.71 -6.42
N HIS A 146 -11.62 -15.80 -5.73
CA HIS A 146 -10.78 -16.98 -5.69
C HIS A 146 -10.71 -17.63 -7.08
N PRO A 147 -9.54 -18.14 -7.52
CA PRO A 147 -9.42 -18.87 -8.78
C PRO A 147 -10.44 -19.99 -8.91
N GLY A 148 -11.02 -20.13 -10.10
CA GLY A 148 -12.01 -21.17 -10.41
C GLY A 148 -13.32 -21.08 -9.62
N SER A 149 -13.54 -20.00 -8.86
CA SER A 149 -14.67 -19.85 -7.95
C SER A 149 -15.40 -18.52 -8.16
N LYS A 150 -16.69 -18.49 -7.83
CA LYS A 150 -17.48 -17.24 -7.79
C LYS A 150 -17.32 -16.49 -6.46
N HIS A 151 -16.56 -17.05 -5.51
CA HIS A 151 -16.35 -16.50 -4.18
C HIS A 151 -15.50 -15.23 -4.25
N ILE A 152 -16.16 -14.09 -4.00
CA ILE A 152 -15.51 -12.80 -3.83
C ILE A 152 -14.97 -12.72 -2.41
N TYR A 153 -13.79 -12.14 -2.24
CA TYR A 153 -13.24 -11.82 -0.93
C TYR A 153 -12.82 -10.35 -0.78
N GLY A 154 -13.21 -9.51 -1.75
CA GLY A 154 -13.11 -8.07 -1.67
C GLY A 154 -13.11 -7.43 -3.05
N TYR A 155 -12.62 -6.19 -3.14
CA TYR A 155 -12.62 -5.40 -4.36
C TYR A 155 -11.30 -4.68 -4.57
N VAL A 156 -11.01 -4.40 -5.84
CA VAL A 156 -9.99 -3.40 -6.22
C VAL A 156 -10.46 -2.02 -5.72
N ASN A 157 -9.53 -1.17 -5.27
CA ASN A 157 -9.89 0.19 -4.86
C ASN A 157 -10.43 1.01 -6.05
N LYS A 158 -11.34 1.96 -5.78
CA LYS A 158 -12.01 2.76 -6.83
C LYS A 158 -11.07 3.42 -7.84
N GLY A 159 -9.90 3.88 -7.37
CA GLY A 159 -8.89 4.52 -8.21
C GLY A 159 -8.33 3.58 -9.28
N PHE A 160 -7.93 2.37 -8.90
CA PHE A 160 -7.42 1.38 -9.87
C PHE A 160 -8.55 0.69 -10.63
N ALA A 161 -9.72 0.53 -10.02
CA ALA A 161 -10.90 0.02 -10.69
C ALA A 161 -11.26 0.87 -11.92
N ARG A 162 -11.21 2.21 -11.81
CA ARG A 162 -11.40 3.13 -12.93
C ARG A 162 -10.38 2.94 -14.06
N ARG A 163 -9.13 2.60 -13.72
CA ARG A 163 -8.06 2.38 -14.70
C ARG A 163 -8.21 1.04 -15.42
N LEU A 164 -8.63 0.00 -14.70
CA LEU A 164 -8.72 -1.37 -15.18
C LEU A 164 -10.07 -1.71 -15.84
N ALA A 165 -11.14 -1.01 -15.51
CA ALA A 165 -12.48 -1.36 -15.98
C ALA A 165 -12.59 -1.41 -17.50
N LYS A 166 -12.14 -0.36 -18.19
CA LYS A 166 -12.20 -0.29 -19.66
C LYS A 166 -11.33 -1.37 -20.34
N PRO A 167 -10.05 -1.55 -19.97
CA PRO A 167 -9.23 -2.67 -20.46
C PRO A 167 -9.91 -4.04 -20.28
N LEU A 168 -10.40 -4.34 -19.08
CA LEU A 168 -11.06 -5.61 -18.80
C LEU A 168 -12.35 -5.78 -19.61
N ASP A 169 -13.14 -4.72 -19.76
CA ASP A 169 -14.36 -4.73 -20.58
C ASP A 169 -14.05 -4.90 -22.07
N ALA A 170 -12.85 -4.52 -22.51
CA ALA A 170 -12.33 -4.73 -23.87
C ALA A 170 -11.70 -6.13 -24.07
N GLY A 171 -11.62 -6.94 -23.02
CA GLY A 171 -11.03 -8.29 -23.08
C GLY A 171 -9.51 -8.31 -22.90
N GLU A 172 -8.88 -7.23 -22.46
CA GLU A 172 -7.47 -7.26 -22.07
C GLU A 172 -7.28 -8.19 -20.86
N GLU A 173 -6.28 -9.07 -20.96
CA GLU A 173 -5.98 -10.05 -19.92
C GLU A 173 -4.98 -9.51 -18.90
N PHE A 174 -5.24 -9.80 -17.63
CA PHE A 174 -4.38 -9.45 -16.52
C PHE A 174 -4.19 -10.66 -15.62
N VAL A 175 -2.98 -10.80 -15.08
CA VAL A 175 -2.69 -11.74 -14.01
C VAL A 175 -2.79 -11.00 -12.69
N GLY A 176 -3.58 -11.56 -11.76
CA GLY A 176 -3.58 -11.11 -10.38
C GLY A 176 -2.92 -12.16 -9.49
N VAL A 177 -2.04 -11.72 -8.59
CA VAL A 177 -1.26 -12.60 -7.70
C VAL A 177 -1.29 -12.07 -6.28
N VAL A 178 -1.38 -12.98 -5.31
CA VAL A 178 -1.22 -12.65 -3.89
C VAL A 178 0.25 -12.41 -3.55
N MET A 179 0.54 -11.23 -3.03
CA MET A 179 1.89 -10.80 -2.70
C MET A 179 2.15 -10.81 -1.19
N GLY A 180 1.15 -10.49 -0.38
CA GLY A 180 1.26 -10.40 1.08
C GLY A 180 0.72 -11.63 1.82
N ARG A 181 1.26 -11.90 3.01
CA ARG A 181 0.97 -13.13 3.79
C ARG A 181 -0.49 -13.29 4.20
N GLU A 182 -1.21 -12.19 4.33
CA GLU A 182 -2.62 -12.20 4.74
C GLU A 182 -3.59 -12.47 3.56
N GLY A 183 -3.10 -12.62 2.33
CA GLY A 183 -3.96 -12.77 1.15
C GLY A 183 -4.62 -11.46 0.70
N ILE A 184 -4.27 -10.34 1.34
CA ILE A 184 -4.90 -9.02 1.10
C ILE A 184 -4.07 -8.17 0.15
N THR A 185 -2.74 -8.21 0.26
CA THR A 185 -1.86 -7.48 -0.66
C THR A 185 -1.69 -8.29 -1.93
N ILE A 186 -2.05 -7.68 -3.06
CA ILE A 186 -2.02 -8.30 -4.38
C ILE A 186 -1.28 -7.42 -5.38
N ALA A 187 -0.78 -8.03 -6.44
CA ALA A 187 -0.38 -7.36 -7.66
C ALA A 187 -1.37 -7.72 -8.77
N ILE A 188 -1.70 -6.75 -9.62
CA ILE A 188 -2.42 -6.95 -10.87
C ILE A 188 -1.51 -6.42 -11.97
N LEU A 189 -1.20 -7.24 -12.96
CA LEU A 189 -0.22 -6.91 -14.00
C LEU A 189 -0.61 -7.53 -15.35
N PRO A 190 -0.16 -6.93 -16.47
CA PRO A 190 -0.25 -7.56 -17.78
C PRO A 190 0.37 -8.97 -17.80
N VAL A 191 -0.11 -9.83 -18.71
CA VAL A 191 0.34 -11.24 -18.79
C VAL A 191 1.83 -11.34 -19.10
N ASP A 192 2.33 -10.56 -20.06
CA ASP A 192 3.74 -10.54 -20.46
C ASP A 192 4.66 -10.13 -19.30
N VAL A 193 4.23 -9.14 -18.51
CA VAL A 193 4.96 -8.71 -17.32
C VAL A 193 4.96 -9.78 -16.23
N ALA A 194 3.90 -10.61 -16.15
CA ALA A 194 3.81 -11.68 -15.15
C ALA A 194 4.74 -12.84 -15.50
N GLU A 195 4.76 -13.22 -16.77
CA GLU A 195 5.66 -14.25 -17.28
C GLU A 195 7.12 -13.85 -17.10
N GLU A 196 7.47 -12.60 -17.37
CA GLU A 196 8.83 -12.09 -17.19
C GLU A 196 9.29 -12.04 -15.72
N LEU A 197 8.35 -11.91 -14.79
CA LEU A 197 8.60 -11.88 -13.34
C LEU A 197 8.41 -13.25 -12.66
N ASP A 198 8.19 -14.32 -13.43
CA ASP A 198 7.91 -15.68 -12.94
C ASP A 198 6.70 -15.76 -11.97
N LEU A 199 5.59 -15.10 -12.31
CA LEU A 199 4.35 -14.98 -11.50
C LEU A 199 3.09 -15.69 -12.06
#